data_AF-A0A2M7IL93-F1
#
_entry.id   AF-A0A2M7IL93-F1
#
_cell.length_a   1.000
_cell.length_b   1.000
_cell.length_c   1.000
_cell.angle_alpha   90.00
_cell.angle_beta   90.00
_cell.angle_gamma   90.00
#
_symmetry.space_group_name_H-M   'P 1'
#
loop_
_entity.id
_entity.type
_entity.pdbx_description
1 polymer ?
#
loop_
_entity_poly.entity_id
_entity_poly.type
_entity_poly.pdbx_seq_one_letter_code
_entity_poly.pdbx_strand_id
1 'polypeptide(L)'
;MNSKKYNNIFIIICLGIFLGIAGQLFCTQNTLAAGVGNLIKLPSDNNVYYLGDDYKRHWIPNISGYEAYRNAVMGSWGWADSNIITVSQSELESYPLSENVFIKANTYHLKIETGVEIYNVEYNNVLKQIDSTVNHPYGWDDFVIIPDVIFVTYQIVNDDSNCQVTLDGLIYKLSPCEIKTSMIDGDGGKTVTFKIDQVSAARNYSFEVNGYGVGFPTYGIMTTPFSGGATGDMDFAATFKDDVLDANGDQTKKYTGYLPIKIYHGSSGTGVEKTLKLMIELDVLPKKTSTDTNCQITLDNTVYKLSPCEIKTSMVDGAGDKEFSFKIDQISETRSYGFGVYGYGEGFPTYGIITTPSSGGASGDVSFKAVLKDQYLNSESNQTKKYTGYLPIKVYYGSAGTGVEKTLK
;
A
#
# COMPACT_ATOMS: atom_id res chain seq x y z
N MET A 1 29.77 34.74 -81.33
CA MET A 1 28.93 33.71 -80.67
C MET A 1 29.04 33.91 -79.18
N ASN A 2 27.89 33.89 -78.49
CA ASN A 2 27.65 34.05 -77.04
C ASN A 2 28.01 35.43 -76.46
N SER A 3 27.18 36.45 -76.64
CA SER A 3 25.97 36.78 -75.85
C SER A 3 26.31 37.32 -74.46
N LYS A 4 26.29 38.66 -74.30
CA LYS A 4 25.21 39.44 -73.63
C LYS A 4 25.23 39.27 -72.10
N LYS A 5 25.25 40.28 -71.22
CA LYS A 5 25.02 41.74 -71.23
C LYS A 5 25.55 42.25 -69.86
N TYR A 6 26.35 43.32 -69.75
CA TYR A 6 25.96 44.73 -69.55
C TYR A 6 25.07 44.95 -68.29
N ASN A 7 25.26 45.91 -67.37
CA ASN A 7 25.89 47.22 -67.47
C ASN A 7 25.95 47.96 -66.09
N ASN A 8 26.93 48.87 -65.98
CA ASN A 8 26.90 50.24 -65.39
C ASN A 8 26.65 50.46 -63.89
N ILE A 9 27.59 51.05 -63.12
CA ILE A 9 28.09 52.45 -63.13
C ILE A 9 26.97 53.47 -62.91
N PHE A 10 26.91 54.08 -61.72
CA PHE A 10 27.03 55.54 -61.55
C PHE A 10 27.31 55.92 -60.09
N ILE A 11 28.19 56.92 -59.97
CA ILE A 11 28.72 57.63 -58.81
C ILE A 11 27.63 58.55 -58.22
N ILE A 12 27.66 58.88 -56.91
CA ILE A 12 27.59 60.25 -56.35
C ILE A 12 27.59 60.24 -54.81
N ILE A 13 28.69 60.81 -54.30
CA ILE A 13 28.92 61.62 -53.10
C ILE A 13 27.67 62.04 -52.31
N CYS A 14 27.67 61.78 -51.00
CA CYS A 14 27.07 62.67 -50.00
C CYS A 14 27.89 62.62 -48.69
N LEU A 15 29.02 63.35 -48.71
CA LEU A 15 29.55 63.99 -47.51
C LEU A 15 28.73 65.29 -47.35
N GLY A 16 27.78 65.28 -46.42
CA GLY A 16 26.91 66.42 -46.10
C GLY A 16 26.91 66.68 -44.60
N ILE A 17 27.66 67.69 -44.20
CA ILE A 17 27.80 68.20 -42.83
C ILE A 17 26.47 68.81 -42.38
N PHE A 18 25.92 68.37 -41.25
CA PHE A 18 25.21 69.26 -40.31
C PHE A 18 25.33 68.77 -38.87
N LEU A 19 25.88 69.66 -38.05
CA LEU A 19 25.91 69.62 -36.60
C LEU A 19 24.51 69.37 -36.01
N GLY A 20 24.45 68.62 -34.91
CA GLY A 20 23.35 68.72 -33.97
C GLY A 20 22.95 67.39 -33.36
N ILE A 21 23.23 67.26 -32.07
CA ILE A 21 22.74 66.23 -31.15
C ILE A 21 23.52 64.92 -31.26
N ALA A 22 24.40 64.73 -30.28
CA ALA A 22 24.82 63.43 -29.79
C ALA A 22 23.56 62.66 -29.34
N GLY A 23 22.84 62.06 -30.28
CA GLY A 23 21.87 61.02 -29.99
C GLY A 23 22.66 59.75 -29.75
N GLN A 24 23.11 59.55 -28.51
CA GLN A 24 23.43 58.21 -28.05
C GLN A 24 22.15 57.38 -28.27
N LEU A 25 22.12 56.61 -29.36
CA LEU A 25 21.29 55.43 -29.48
C LEU A 25 21.84 54.44 -28.44
N PHE A 26 21.54 54.71 -27.17
CA PHE A 26 21.35 53.64 -26.23
C PHE A 26 20.15 52.88 -26.77
N CYS A 27 20.40 51.80 -27.51
CA CYS A 27 19.49 50.67 -27.40
C CYS A 27 19.52 50.28 -25.92
N THR A 28 18.63 50.86 -25.13
CA THR A 28 18.23 50.28 -23.86
C THR A 28 17.66 48.93 -24.24
N GLN A 29 18.53 47.91 -24.21
CA GLN A 29 18.09 46.54 -24.05
C GLN A 29 17.25 46.60 -22.79
N ASN A 30 15.92 46.47 -22.93
CA ASN A 30 15.07 46.24 -21.79
C ASN A 30 15.52 44.90 -21.23
N THR A 31 16.47 44.94 -20.30
CA THR A 31 16.82 43.80 -19.49
C THR A 31 15.56 43.45 -18.72
N LEU A 32 15.00 42.29 -19.02
CA LEU A 32 13.84 41.75 -18.34
C LEU A 32 14.15 41.75 -16.83
N ALA A 33 13.24 42.31 -16.04
CA ALA A 33 13.42 42.41 -14.61
C ALA A 33 13.29 41.05 -13.92
N ALA A 34 12.56 40.12 -14.53
CA ALA A 34 12.37 38.76 -14.04
C ALA A 34 13.23 37.73 -14.79
N GLY A 35 13.74 36.77 -14.03
CA GLY A 35 14.36 35.55 -14.54
C GLY A 35 13.51 34.31 -14.23
N VAL A 36 13.86 33.21 -14.87
CA VAL A 36 13.32 31.87 -14.58
C VAL A 36 13.38 31.58 -13.07
N GLY A 37 12.31 30.99 -12.53
CA GLY A 37 12.12 30.69 -11.12
C GLY A 37 11.57 31.86 -10.30
N ASN A 38 11.37 33.05 -10.89
CA ASN A 38 10.80 34.20 -10.18
C ASN A 38 9.28 34.16 -10.15
N LEU A 39 8.74 34.74 -9.07
CA LEU A 39 7.34 35.10 -8.99
C LEU A 39 7.16 36.51 -9.55
N ILE A 40 6.20 36.70 -10.44
CA ILE A 40 5.99 37.94 -11.16
C ILE A 40 4.54 38.39 -11.07
N LYS A 41 4.32 39.71 -11.03
CA LYS A 41 2.99 40.31 -11.13
C LYS A 41 3.05 41.67 -11.84
N LEU A 42 1.88 42.17 -12.22
CA LEU A 42 1.73 43.56 -12.66
C LEU A 42 1.61 44.51 -11.46
N PRO A 43 1.96 45.80 -11.62
CA PRO A 43 1.77 46.80 -10.56
C PRO A 43 0.29 46.97 -10.17
N SER A 44 -0.62 46.77 -11.13
CA SER A 44 -2.05 47.06 -11.00
C SER A 44 -2.93 45.82 -10.81
N ASP A 45 -2.34 44.62 -10.70
CA ASP A 45 -3.07 43.35 -10.58
C ASP A 45 -2.55 42.53 -9.38
N ASN A 46 -3.46 41.81 -8.73
CA ASN A 46 -3.15 40.86 -7.66
C ASN A 46 -2.89 39.44 -8.17
N ASN A 47 -3.00 39.20 -9.47
CA ASN A 47 -2.59 37.95 -10.10
C ASN A 47 -1.08 37.79 -10.04
N VAL A 48 -0.65 36.68 -9.44
CA VAL A 48 0.76 36.28 -9.35
C VAL A 48 1.00 35.12 -10.30
N TYR A 49 2.13 35.14 -10.97
CA TYR A 49 2.57 34.07 -11.87
C TYR A 49 3.94 33.57 -11.44
N TYR A 50 4.19 32.27 -11.61
CA TYR A 50 5.52 31.68 -11.55
C TYR A 50 6.10 31.61 -12.96
N LEU A 51 7.32 32.12 -13.15
CA LEU A 51 8.05 32.00 -14.42
C LEU A 51 8.83 30.69 -14.44
N GLY A 52 8.33 29.71 -15.20
CA GLY A 52 8.92 28.36 -15.26
C GLY A 52 10.22 28.28 -16.04
N ASP A 53 10.92 27.16 -15.90
CA ASP A 53 12.13 26.83 -16.69
C ASP A 53 11.83 26.69 -18.19
N ASP A 54 10.54 26.59 -18.55
CA ASP A 54 10.04 26.58 -19.92
C ASP A 54 9.81 27.99 -20.50
N TYR A 55 10.21 29.04 -19.77
CA TYR A 55 10.00 30.45 -20.10
C TYR A 55 8.53 30.86 -20.25
N LYS A 56 7.62 30.09 -19.63
CA LYS A 56 6.20 30.42 -19.60
C LYS A 56 5.79 30.89 -18.21
N ARG A 57 4.73 31.69 -18.18
CA ARG A 57 4.10 32.15 -16.93
C ARG A 57 2.99 31.18 -16.53
N HIS A 58 3.10 30.62 -15.34
CA HIS A 58 2.13 29.73 -14.72
C HIS A 58 1.33 30.51 -13.70
N TRP A 59 0.01 30.57 -13.87
CA TRP A 59 -0.85 31.34 -12.95
C TRP A 59 -0.93 30.66 -11.58
N ILE A 60 -0.72 31.43 -10.51
CA ILE A 60 -0.99 30.98 -9.14
C ILE A 60 -2.43 31.40 -8.81
N PRO A 61 -3.37 30.45 -8.67
CA PRO A 61 -4.77 30.80 -8.51
C PRO A 61 -5.02 31.64 -7.25
N ASN A 62 -5.65 32.79 -7.45
CA ASN A 62 -6.02 33.72 -6.40
C ASN A 62 -7.52 34.02 -6.51
N ILE A 63 -8.33 33.23 -5.82
CA ILE A 63 -9.79 33.30 -5.88
C ILE A 63 -10.30 33.97 -4.62
N SER A 64 -11.16 34.98 -4.79
CA SER A 64 -11.80 35.70 -3.69
C SER A 64 -12.56 34.75 -2.77
N GLY A 65 -12.27 34.80 -1.46
CA GLY A 65 -12.86 33.92 -0.45
C GLY A 65 -12.16 32.57 -0.28
N TYR A 66 -11.10 32.31 -1.07
CA TYR A 66 -10.30 31.08 -1.06
C TYR A 66 -8.81 31.37 -0.98
N GLU A 67 -8.43 32.42 -0.26
CA GLU A 67 -7.04 32.87 -0.09
C GLU A 67 -6.18 31.78 0.57
N ALA A 68 -6.80 30.89 1.37
CA ALA A 68 -6.15 29.72 1.95
C ALA A 68 -5.54 28.80 0.87
N TYR A 69 -6.19 28.64 -0.28
CA TYR A 69 -5.65 27.83 -1.39
C TYR A 69 -4.39 28.46 -1.98
N ARG A 70 -4.43 29.75 -2.29
CA ARG A 70 -3.26 30.50 -2.77
C ARG A 70 -2.09 30.35 -1.80
N ASN A 71 -2.36 30.53 -0.50
CA ASN A 71 -1.34 30.42 0.54
C ASN A 71 -0.79 29.00 0.65
N ALA A 72 -1.62 27.97 0.47
CA ALA A 72 -1.19 26.59 0.44
C ALA A 72 -0.32 26.29 -0.79
N VAL A 73 -0.67 26.81 -1.98
CA VAL A 73 0.20 26.71 -3.18
C VAL A 73 1.55 27.34 -2.88
N MET A 74 1.59 28.60 -2.48
CA MET A 74 2.83 29.32 -2.15
C MET A 74 3.65 28.61 -1.08
N GLY A 75 3.01 28.21 0.02
CA GLY A 75 3.65 27.51 1.14
C GLY A 75 4.23 26.15 0.75
N SER A 76 3.51 25.38 -0.08
CA SER A 76 3.97 24.05 -0.55
C SER A 76 5.26 24.09 -1.38
N TRP A 77 5.54 25.24 -2.02
CA TRP A 77 6.75 25.50 -2.79
C TRP A 77 7.79 26.33 -2.03
N GLY A 78 7.52 26.69 -0.76
CA GLY A 78 8.42 27.53 0.05
C GLY A 78 8.49 28.98 -0.41
N TRP A 79 7.47 29.46 -1.11
CA TRP A 79 7.39 30.81 -1.65
C TRP A 79 6.68 31.76 -0.69
N ALA A 80 7.07 33.04 -0.72
CA ALA A 80 6.44 34.12 0.03
C ALA A 80 6.19 35.34 -0.86
N ASP A 81 5.29 36.23 -0.43
CA ASP A 81 4.98 37.46 -1.16
C ASP A 81 6.18 38.39 -1.32
N SER A 82 7.16 38.29 -0.41
CA SER A 82 8.44 39.00 -0.50
C SER A 82 9.31 38.56 -1.69
N ASN A 83 9.01 37.41 -2.31
CA ASN A 83 9.70 36.91 -3.49
C ASN A 83 9.09 37.43 -4.81
N ILE A 84 8.00 38.19 -4.75
CA ILE A 84 7.29 38.65 -5.95
C ILE A 84 7.94 39.90 -6.54
N ILE A 85 8.32 39.80 -7.81
CA ILE A 85 8.87 40.88 -8.62
C ILE A 85 7.74 41.54 -9.41
N THR A 86 7.73 42.86 -9.46
CA THR A 86 6.79 43.61 -10.29
C THR A 86 7.39 43.87 -11.66
N VAL A 87 6.70 43.46 -12.73
CA VAL A 87 7.16 43.60 -14.12
C VAL A 87 6.22 44.51 -14.93
N SER A 88 6.69 44.99 -16.08
CA SER A 88 5.85 45.78 -16.99
C SER A 88 4.84 44.89 -17.73
N GLN A 89 3.75 45.48 -18.25
CA GLN A 89 2.76 44.77 -19.07
C GLN A 89 3.41 44.06 -20.26
N SER A 90 4.29 44.77 -20.99
CA SER A 90 4.95 44.23 -22.18
C SER A 90 5.93 43.11 -21.84
N GLU A 91 6.59 43.16 -20.69
CA GLU A 91 7.42 42.05 -20.20
C GLU A 91 6.55 40.84 -19.83
N LEU A 92 5.48 41.03 -19.05
CA LEU A 92 4.61 39.92 -18.67
C LEU A 92 4.05 39.23 -19.92
N GLU A 93 3.53 39.99 -20.89
CA GLU A 93 2.95 39.49 -22.15
C GLU A 93 3.95 38.82 -23.08
N SER A 94 5.25 39.09 -22.90
CA SER A 94 6.30 38.37 -23.64
C SER A 94 6.44 36.91 -23.22
N TYR A 95 6.01 36.56 -21.99
CA TYR A 95 5.99 35.18 -21.50
C TYR A 95 4.64 34.52 -21.83
N PRO A 96 4.62 33.43 -22.63
CA PRO A 96 3.39 32.70 -22.93
C PRO A 96 2.73 32.17 -21.66
N LEU A 97 1.39 32.15 -21.63
CA LEU A 97 0.63 31.55 -20.53
C LEU A 97 0.69 30.01 -20.65
N SER A 98 0.86 29.34 -19.51
CA SER A 98 0.86 27.88 -19.38
C SER A 98 -0.15 27.43 -18.33
N GLU A 99 -0.11 26.15 -17.98
CA GLU A 99 -0.95 25.57 -16.93
C GLU A 99 -0.74 26.27 -15.57
N ASN A 100 -1.74 26.17 -14.72
CA ASN A 100 -1.69 26.78 -13.38
C ASN A 100 -0.67 26.08 -12.50
N VAL A 101 -0.19 26.80 -11.49
CA VAL A 101 0.57 26.18 -10.40
C VAL A 101 -0.38 25.54 -9.41
N PHE A 102 -0.14 24.27 -9.11
CA PHE A 102 -0.88 23.50 -8.12
C PHE A 102 -0.09 23.39 -6.82
N ILE A 103 -0.79 23.01 -5.75
CA ILE A 103 -0.17 22.58 -4.49
C ILE A 103 0.81 21.44 -4.79
N LYS A 104 2.02 21.52 -4.24
CA LYS A 104 3.03 20.46 -4.38
C LYS A 104 2.54 19.16 -3.73
N ALA A 105 2.80 18.03 -4.37
CA ALA A 105 2.41 16.73 -3.86
C ALA A 105 2.87 16.48 -2.40
N ASN A 106 2.01 15.82 -1.61
CA ASN A 106 2.21 15.39 -0.23
C ASN A 106 2.53 16.54 0.76
N THR A 107 1.93 17.71 0.56
CA THR A 107 2.14 18.88 1.45
C THR A 107 0.88 19.37 2.16
N TYR A 108 -0.29 19.27 1.52
CA TYR A 108 -1.57 19.67 2.11
C TYR A 108 -2.66 18.67 1.72
N HIS A 109 -3.67 18.55 2.58
CA HIS A 109 -4.93 17.91 2.25
C HIS A 109 -5.93 18.93 1.73
N LEU A 110 -6.83 18.50 0.85
CA LEU A 110 -7.86 19.33 0.24
C LEU A 110 -9.26 18.81 0.55
N LYS A 111 -10.21 19.73 0.66
CA LYS A 111 -11.64 19.45 0.74
C LYS A 111 -12.39 20.40 -0.19
N ILE A 112 -13.35 19.89 -0.94
CA ILE A 112 -14.27 20.75 -1.69
C ILE A 112 -15.32 21.37 -0.75
N GLU A 113 -15.67 22.64 -0.98
CA GLU A 113 -16.63 23.38 -0.13
C GLU A 113 -17.93 22.58 0.10
N THR A 114 -18.49 22.04 -0.98
CA THR A 114 -19.78 21.35 -1.02
C THR A 114 -19.75 19.88 -0.58
N GLY A 115 -18.55 19.27 -0.53
CA GLY A 115 -18.36 17.83 -0.28
C GLY A 115 -17.97 17.54 1.17
N VAL A 116 -17.92 16.25 1.49
CA VAL A 116 -17.46 15.76 2.82
C VAL A 116 -16.11 15.05 2.72
N GLU A 117 -15.65 14.76 1.52
CA GLU A 117 -14.44 13.99 1.23
C GLU A 117 -13.18 14.84 1.41
N ILE A 118 -12.14 14.21 1.94
CA ILE A 118 -10.81 14.80 2.15
C ILE A 118 -9.81 14.06 1.27
N TYR A 119 -9.00 14.83 0.55
CA TYR A 119 -8.08 14.35 -0.48
C TYR A 119 -6.63 14.69 -0.13
N ASN A 120 -5.70 13.78 -0.38
CA ASN A 120 -4.27 14.08 -0.48
C ASN A 120 -3.93 14.53 -1.92
N VAL A 121 -3.04 15.51 -2.04
CA VAL A 121 -2.48 15.90 -3.34
C VAL A 121 -1.29 14.99 -3.65
N GLU A 122 -1.43 14.14 -4.64
CA GLU A 122 -0.40 13.23 -5.15
C GLU A 122 0.38 13.87 -6.32
N TYR A 123 1.41 13.17 -6.80
CA TYR A 123 2.15 13.57 -8.00
C TYR A 123 1.23 13.74 -9.22
N ASN A 124 1.64 14.59 -10.16
CA ASN A 124 0.90 14.92 -11.39
C ASN A 124 -0.49 15.53 -11.13
N ASN A 125 -0.64 16.28 -10.04
CA ASN A 125 -1.88 16.98 -9.67
C ASN A 125 -3.06 16.01 -9.52
N VAL A 126 -2.77 14.82 -8.98
CA VAL A 126 -3.80 13.82 -8.67
C VAL A 126 -4.35 14.08 -7.28
N LEU A 127 -5.68 14.07 -7.13
CA LEU A 127 -6.32 14.03 -5.82
C LEU A 127 -6.71 12.59 -5.49
N LYS A 128 -6.14 12.07 -4.41
CA LYS A 128 -6.48 10.76 -3.87
C LYS A 128 -7.31 10.95 -2.61
N GLN A 129 -8.52 10.41 -2.59
CA GLN A 129 -9.33 10.45 -1.38
C GLN A 129 -8.64 9.66 -0.27
N ILE A 130 -8.47 10.27 0.91
CA ILE A 130 -7.86 9.64 2.07
C ILE A 130 -8.82 9.50 3.24
N ASP A 131 -9.87 10.32 3.29
CA ASP A 131 -10.83 10.32 4.39
C ASP A 131 -12.14 11.08 4.05
N SER A 132 -12.96 11.33 5.07
CA SER A 132 -14.10 12.23 5.06
C SER A 132 -14.28 12.93 6.41
N THR A 133 -14.89 14.12 6.40
CA THR A 133 -15.29 14.84 7.62
C THR A 133 -16.37 14.10 8.42
N VAL A 134 -17.05 13.11 7.83
CA VAL A 134 -18.04 12.26 8.51
C VAL A 134 -17.37 11.33 9.52
N ASN A 135 -16.18 10.82 9.21
CA ASN A 135 -15.43 9.90 10.09
C ASN A 135 -14.75 10.63 11.27
N HIS A 136 -14.65 11.96 11.18
CA HIS A 136 -13.95 12.80 12.14
C HIS A 136 -14.86 13.95 12.62
N PRO A 137 -15.88 13.65 13.44
CA PRO A 137 -16.93 14.61 13.77
C PRO A 137 -16.50 15.79 14.66
N TYR A 138 -15.24 15.89 15.11
CA TYR A 138 -14.79 17.04 15.90
C TYR A 138 -13.27 17.30 15.83
N GLY A 139 -12.87 18.51 15.39
CA GLY A 139 -11.51 19.07 15.57
C GLY A 139 -10.46 18.68 14.53
N TRP A 140 -10.86 18.09 13.40
CA TRP A 140 -9.95 17.77 12.30
C TRP A 140 -9.98 18.91 11.28
N ASP A 141 -9.05 19.86 11.40
CA ASP A 141 -8.98 21.09 10.58
C ASP A 141 -7.70 21.15 9.71
N ASP A 142 -7.02 20.01 9.49
CA ASP A 142 -5.76 19.95 8.74
C ASP A 142 -5.98 19.76 7.22
N PHE A 143 -6.87 20.56 6.64
CA PHE A 143 -7.14 20.58 5.20
C PHE A 143 -7.48 21.99 4.71
N VAL A 144 -7.25 22.21 3.42
CA VAL A 144 -7.55 23.46 2.73
C VAL A 144 -8.86 23.30 1.99
N ILE A 145 -9.82 24.18 2.28
CA ILE A 145 -11.09 24.23 1.57
C ILE A 145 -10.88 24.92 0.22
N ILE A 146 -11.35 24.29 -0.86
CA ILE A 146 -11.23 24.79 -2.23
C ILE A 146 -12.58 24.85 -2.94
N PRO A 147 -12.76 25.79 -3.90
CA PRO A 147 -13.98 25.87 -4.69
C PRO A 147 -13.99 24.80 -5.79
N ASP A 148 -15.18 24.47 -6.29
CA ASP A 148 -15.38 23.55 -7.42
C ASP A 148 -14.50 23.88 -8.63
N VAL A 149 -14.34 25.17 -8.97
CA VAL A 149 -13.55 25.63 -10.12
C VAL A 149 -12.06 25.27 -10.01
N ILE A 150 -11.52 25.14 -8.81
CA ILE A 150 -10.17 24.64 -8.59
C ILE A 150 -10.17 23.11 -8.56
N PHE A 151 -11.15 22.52 -7.88
CA PHE A 151 -11.23 21.07 -7.73
C PHE A 151 -11.25 20.34 -9.09
N VAL A 152 -12.01 20.83 -10.06
CA VAL A 152 -12.10 20.23 -11.41
C VAL A 152 -10.82 20.33 -12.24
N THR A 153 -9.84 21.12 -11.80
CA THR A 153 -8.54 21.24 -12.48
C THR A 153 -7.53 20.17 -12.04
N TYR A 154 -7.84 19.44 -10.96
CA TYR A 154 -7.07 18.27 -10.54
C TYR A 154 -7.58 16.98 -11.20
N GLN A 155 -6.69 15.99 -11.32
CA GLN A 155 -7.07 14.64 -11.72
C GLN A 155 -7.58 13.87 -10.50
N ILE A 156 -8.88 13.62 -10.41
CA ILE A 156 -9.44 12.92 -9.25
C ILE A 156 -9.29 11.41 -9.45
N VAL A 157 -8.49 10.78 -8.60
CA VAL A 157 -8.50 9.32 -8.41
C VAL A 157 -9.38 9.05 -7.19
N ASN A 158 -10.65 8.83 -7.45
CA ASN A 158 -11.54 8.25 -6.45
C ASN A 158 -11.08 6.81 -6.25
N ASP A 159 -10.57 6.47 -5.07
CA ASP A 159 -10.34 5.06 -4.69
C ASP A 159 -11.66 4.25 -4.72
N ASP A 160 -12.83 4.93 -4.73
CA ASP A 160 -14.14 4.32 -5.00
C ASP A 160 -14.38 3.93 -6.48
N SER A 161 -13.60 4.41 -7.46
CA SER A 161 -13.82 4.09 -8.89
C SER A 161 -13.46 2.65 -9.27
N ASN A 162 -12.67 1.98 -8.44
CA ASN A 162 -12.33 0.58 -8.65
C ASN A 162 -13.44 -0.32 -8.09
N CYS A 163 -14.00 -0.03 -6.91
CA CYS A 163 -14.97 -0.92 -6.28
C CYS A 163 -16.42 -0.42 -6.32
N GLN A 164 -16.72 0.65 -7.05
CA GLN A 164 -18.09 1.10 -7.30
C GLN A 164 -18.29 1.48 -8.78
N VAL A 165 -19.43 1.08 -9.35
CA VAL A 165 -19.85 1.48 -10.70
C VAL A 165 -21.31 1.89 -10.73
N THR A 166 -21.65 2.79 -11.66
CA THR A 166 -23.03 3.10 -12.00
C THR A 166 -23.39 2.48 -13.34
N LEU A 167 -24.42 1.63 -13.34
CA LEU A 167 -24.99 1.00 -14.53
C LEU A 167 -26.49 1.30 -14.58
N ASP A 168 -26.96 1.94 -15.65
CA ASP A 168 -28.35 2.33 -15.86
C ASP A 168 -28.98 3.10 -14.68
N GLY A 169 -28.18 3.99 -14.06
CA GLY A 169 -28.61 4.78 -12.90
C GLY A 169 -28.64 4.01 -11.59
N LEU A 170 -28.22 2.74 -11.55
CA LEU A 170 -28.06 1.96 -10.34
C LEU A 170 -26.59 1.87 -9.91
N ILE A 171 -26.36 1.92 -8.61
CA ILE A 171 -25.03 1.86 -8.01
C ILE A 171 -24.77 0.44 -7.51
N TYR A 172 -23.64 -0.13 -7.97
CA TYR A 172 -23.11 -1.42 -7.54
C TYR A 172 -21.78 -1.19 -6.85
N LYS A 173 -21.58 -1.76 -5.65
CA LYS A 173 -20.37 -1.60 -4.85
C LYS A 173 -19.82 -2.95 -4.39
N LEU A 174 -18.50 -3.13 -4.37
CA LEU A 174 -17.89 -4.30 -3.72
C LEU A 174 -17.74 -4.07 -2.22
N SER A 175 -18.01 -5.12 -1.45
CA SER A 175 -17.83 -5.12 0.00
C SER A 175 -17.14 -6.41 0.46
N PRO A 176 -15.92 -6.33 1.02
CA PRO A 176 -15.10 -5.13 1.13
C PRO A 176 -14.61 -4.65 -0.25
N CYS A 177 -14.23 -3.37 -0.34
CA CYS A 177 -13.61 -2.76 -1.54
C CYS A 177 -12.16 -3.25 -1.77
N GLU A 178 -11.51 -3.71 -0.70
CA GLU A 178 -10.15 -4.22 -0.67
C GLU A 178 -10.04 -5.43 0.26
N ILE A 179 -9.27 -6.44 -0.14
CA ILE A 179 -8.93 -7.59 0.69
C ILE A 179 -7.43 -7.53 1.02
N LYS A 180 -7.13 -7.32 2.30
CA LYS A 180 -5.78 -7.53 2.85
C LYS A 180 -5.76 -8.84 3.61
N THR A 181 -4.92 -9.77 3.18
CA THR A 181 -4.88 -11.08 3.81
C THR A 181 -3.50 -11.72 3.67
N SER A 182 -3.33 -12.87 4.32
CA SER A 182 -2.09 -13.63 4.27
C SER A 182 -2.31 -15.13 4.23
N MET A 183 -1.42 -15.88 3.59
CA MET A 183 -1.42 -17.34 3.57
C MET A 183 -0.03 -17.90 3.87
N ILE A 184 0.05 -19.18 4.21
CA ILE A 184 1.32 -19.87 4.48
C ILE A 184 1.61 -20.79 3.31
N ASP A 185 2.78 -20.61 2.68
CA ASP A 185 3.25 -21.40 1.54
C ASP A 185 3.30 -22.90 1.85
N GLY A 186 2.55 -23.74 1.15
CA GLY A 186 2.50 -25.18 1.38
C GLY A 186 1.58 -25.60 2.53
N ASP A 187 0.72 -24.73 3.07
CA ASP A 187 -0.32 -25.06 4.06
C ASP A 187 -1.73 -25.17 3.44
N GLY A 188 -1.81 -25.15 2.10
CA GLY A 188 -3.05 -25.19 1.35
C GLY A 188 -3.59 -23.81 1.01
N GLY A 189 -4.47 -23.77 0.00
CA GLY A 189 -5.04 -22.53 -0.50
C GLY A 189 -5.90 -21.79 0.53
N LYS A 190 -6.01 -20.47 0.38
CA LYS A 190 -6.82 -19.62 1.26
C LYS A 190 -8.05 -19.07 0.54
N THR A 191 -9.23 -19.27 1.12
CA THR A 191 -10.48 -18.70 0.59
C THR A 191 -10.84 -17.41 1.33
N VAL A 192 -11.23 -16.40 0.56
CA VAL A 192 -11.77 -15.13 1.05
C VAL A 192 -13.13 -14.87 0.42
N THR A 193 -13.98 -14.11 1.12
CA THR A 193 -15.33 -13.77 0.66
C THR A 193 -15.50 -12.27 0.46
N PHE A 194 -16.30 -11.89 -0.53
CA PHE A 194 -16.68 -10.51 -0.83
C PHE A 194 -18.06 -10.52 -1.48
N LYS A 195 -18.72 -9.37 -1.55
CA LYS A 195 -20.05 -9.25 -2.14
C LYS A 195 -20.17 -8.08 -3.11
N ILE A 196 -21.13 -8.17 -4.02
CA ILE A 196 -21.62 -7.03 -4.80
C ILE A 196 -22.89 -6.52 -4.12
N ASP A 197 -22.83 -5.31 -3.59
CA ASP A 197 -23.93 -4.58 -2.97
C ASP A 197 -24.68 -3.76 -4.03
N GLN A 198 -26.01 -3.89 -4.08
CA GLN A 198 -26.85 -3.08 -4.94
C GLN A 198 -27.46 -1.91 -4.14
N VAL A 199 -26.72 -0.82 -4.07
CA VAL A 199 -26.92 0.26 -3.09
C VAL A 199 -28.22 1.05 -3.32
N SER A 200 -28.65 1.22 -4.57
CA SER A 200 -29.72 2.16 -4.91
C SER A 200 -31.12 1.54 -5.05
N ALA A 201 -31.23 0.30 -5.56
CA ALA A 201 -32.48 -0.47 -5.65
C ALA A 201 -32.23 -1.88 -6.19
N ALA A 202 -32.98 -2.87 -5.70
CA ALA A 202 -32.90 -4.25 -6.20
C ALA A 202 -33.39 -4.35 -7.67
N ARG A 203 -32.50 -4.73 -8.58
CA ARG A 203 -32.80 -5.06 -9.98
C ARG A 203 -31.95 -6.23 -10.46
N ASN A 204 -32.47 -6.94 -11.45
CA ASN A 204 -31.75 -8.03 -12.08
C ASN A 204 -30.51 -7.53 -12.82
N TYR A 205 -29.36 -8.09 -12.51
CA TYR A 205 -28.09 -7.84 -13.20
C TYR A 205 -27.37 -9.14 -13.50
N SER A 206 -26.40 -9.10 -14.39
CA SER A 206 -25.49 -10.21 -14.63
C SER A 206 -24.09 -9.77 -14.29
N PHE A 207 -23.25 -10.74 -13.94
CA PHE A 207 -21.85 -10.46 -13.64
C PHE A 207 -20.96 -11.62 -14.09
N GLU A 208 -19.70 -11.29 -14.35
CA GLU A 208 -18.64 -12.22 -14.67
C GLU A 208 -17.41 -11.90 -13.81
N VAL A 209 -16.94 -12.89 -13.06
CA VAL A 209 -15.68 -12.78 -12.31
C VAL A 209 -14.63 -13.60 -13.04
N ASN A 210 -13.66 -12.93 -13.65
CA ASN A 210 -12.62 -13.61 -14.39
C ASN A 210 -11.52 -14.08 -13.44
N GLY A 211 -11.21 -15.38 -13.42
CA GLY A 211 -10.30 -15.97 -12.42
C GLY A 211 -8.85 -15.49 -12.49
N TYR A 212 -8.46 -14.76 -13.53
CA TYR A 212 -7.11 -14.23 -13.66
C TYR A 212 -7.03 -12.83 -13.03
N GLY A 213 -6.61 -12.77 -11.76
CA GLY A 213 -6.30 -11.50 -11.09
C GLY A 213 -5.13 -10.78 -11.79
N VAL A 214 -5.28 -9.48 -12.02
CA VAL A 214 -4.19 -8.64 -12.57
C VAL A 214 -3.18 -8.39 -11.46
N GLY A 215 -1.90 -8.59 -11.74
CA GLY A 215 -0.83 -8.52 -10.74
C GLY A 215 -0.54 -9.86 -10.02
N PHE A 216 -1.30 -10.91 -10.34
CA PHE A 216 -1.08 -12.27 -9.85
C PHE A 216 -0.62 -13.18 -10.98
N PRO A 217 0.15 -14.26 -10.69
CA PRO A 217 0.41 -15.31 -11.66
C PRO A 217 -0.88 -15.97 -12.15
N THR A 218 -0.87 -16.49 -13.38
CA THR A 218 -1.99 -17.23 -13.95
C THR A 218 -2.38 -18.38 -13.01
N TYR A 219 -3.69 -18.53 -12.73
CA TYR A 219 -4.26 -19.50 -11.78
C TYR A 219 -3.92 -19.29 -10.30
N GLY A 220 -3.20 -18.22 -9.93
CA GLY A 220 -2.93 -17.88 -8.53
C GLY A 220 -4.19 -17.55 -7.74
N ILE A 221 -5.25 -17.09 -8.43
CA ILE A 221 -6.57 -16.91 -7.87
C ILE A 221 -7.53 -17.82 -8.64
N MET A 222 -8.42 -18.51 -7.93
CA MET A 222 -9.50 -19.27 -8.52
C MET A 222 -10.83 -18.72 -8.05
N THR A 223 -11.68 -18.40 -9.02
CA THR A 223 -13.07 -17.99 -8.85
C THR A 223 -13.91 -18.74 -9.85
N THR A 224 -15.13 -19.12 -9.50
CA THR A 224 -16.10 -19.68 -10.47
C THR A 224 -17.53 -19.13 -10.38
N PRO A 225 -17.76 -17.80 -10.28
CA PRO A 225 -19.12 -17.29 -10.43
C PRO A 225 -19.33 -16.56 -11.76
N PHE A 226 -20.22 -17.13 -12.59
CA PHE A 226 -20.90 -16.46 -13.70
C PHE A 226 -22.39 -16.47 -13.36
N SER A 227 -23.09 -15.34 -13.54
CA SER A 227 -24.55 -15.32 -13.42
C SER A 227 -25.24 -14.90 -14.72
N GLY A 228 -26.31 -15.61 -15.06
CA GLY A 228 -27.26 -15.22 -16.11
C GLY A 228 -28.44 -14.41 -15.58
N GLY A 229 -28.31 -13.81 -14.39
CA GLY A 229 -29.38 -13.10 -13.69
C GLY A 229 -29.31 -13.26 -12.17
N ALA A 230 -28.74 -12.28 -11.49
CA ALA A 230 -28.73 -12.10 -10.04
C ALA A 230 -29.62 -10.91 -9.64
N THR A 231 -30.14 -10.90 -8.42
CA THR A 231 -31.00 -9.82 -7.91
C THR A 231 -30.58 -9.49 -6.48
N GLY A 232 -30.36 -8.21 -6.18
CA GLY A 232 -29.91 -7.76 -4.86
C GLY A 232 -28.44 -8.10 -4.58
N ASP A 233 -28.08 -8.14 -3.31
CA ASP A 233 -26.71 -8.39 -2.88
C ASP A 233 -26.30 -9.84 -3.19
N MET A 234 -25.06 -10.02 -3.65
CA MET A 234 -24.54 -11.34 -4.01
C MET A 234 -23.18 -11.59 -3.36
N ASP A 235 -23.07 -12.69 -2.62
CA ASP A 235 -21.82 -13.14 -2.00
C ASP A 235 -20.98 -14.01 -2.95
N PHE A 236 -19.68 -13.86 -2.85
CA PHE A 236 -18.67 -14.53 -3.66
C PHE A 236 -17.52 -15.02 -2.80
N ALA A 237 -16.82 -16.02 -3.32
CA ALA A 237 -15.57 -16.51 -2.76
C ALA A 237 -14.49 -16.56 -3.84
N ALA A 238 -13.29 -16.13 -3.46
CA ALA A 238 -12.07 -16.33 -4.24
C ALA A 238 -11.09 -17.18 -3.43
N THR A 239 -10.44 -18.14 -4.07
CA THR A 239 -9.43 -18.99 -3.43
C THR A 239 -8.05 -18.70 -4.00
N PHE A 240 -7.14 -18.27 -3.14
CA PHE A 240 -5.71 -18.15 -3.44
C PHE A 240 -5.09 -19.55 -3.48
N LYS A 241 -4.35 -19.83 -4.54
CA LYS A 241 -3.80 -21.14 -4.87
C LYS A 241 -2.35 -21.25 -4.43
N ASP A 242 -2.12 -22.13 -3.46
CA ASP A 242 -0.84 -22.41 -2.83
C ASP A 242 0.16 -23.14 -3.75
N ASP A 243 -0.33 -23.81 -4.79
CA ASP A 243 0.47 -24.44 -5.84
C ASP A 243 1.08 -23.44 -6.83
N VAL A 244 0.67 -22.16 -6.76
CA VAL A 244 1.08 -21.10 -7.69
C VAL A 244 1.65 -19.87 -6.94
N LEU A 245 1.12 -19.58 -5.76
CA LEU A 245 1.51 -18.45 -4.93
C LEU A 245 2.46 -18.93 -3.83
N ASP A 246 3.74 -18.63 -3.99
CA ASP A 246 4.83 -19.09 -3.13
C ASP A 246 5.47 -17.94 -2.35
N ALA A 247 6.25 -18.27 -1.31
CA ALA A 247 7.12 -17.32 -0.66
C ALA A 247 8.44 -17.14 -1.45
N ASN A 248 9.22 -16.11 -1.12
CA ASN A 248 10.58 -15.95 -1.67
C ASN A 248 11.58 -16.71 -0.78
N GLY A 249 11.57 -18.04 -0.86
CA GLY A 249 12.35 -18.87 0.06
C GLY A 249 11.92 -18.64 1.51
N ASP A 250 12.82 -18.15 2.37
CA ASP A 250 12.55 -17.85 3.78
C ASP A 250 11.95 -16.45 4.02
N GLN A 251 11.63 -15.70 2.96
CA GLN A 251 11.09 -14.35 3.06
C GLN A 251 9.64 -14.30 2.61
N THR A 252 8.82 -13.53 3.34
CA THR A 252 7.46 -13.22 2.92
C THR A 252 7.47 -12.56 1.55
N LYS A 253 6.63 -13.06 0.64
CA LYS A 253 6.41 -12.47 -0.68
C LYS A 253 5.06 -11.76 -0.68
N LYS A 254 5.09 -10.48 -1.02
CA LYS A 254 3.87 -9.67 -1.15
C LYS A 254 3.39 -9.69 -2.59
N TYR A 255 2.14 -10.07 -2.79
CA TYR A 255 1.43 -9.94 -4.06
C TYR A 255 0.42 -8.81 -3.94
N THR A 256 0.43 -7.90 -4.92
CA THR A 256 -0.54 -6.81 -5.02
C THR A 256 -1.17 -6.81 -6.40
N GLY A 257 -2.47 -6.57 -6.44
CA GLY A 257 -3.21 -6.62 -7.68
C GLY A 257 -4.70 -6.41 -7.49
N TYR A 258 -5.48 -6.80 -8.48
CA TYR A 258 -6.93 -6.73 -8.41
C TYR A 258 -7.62 -7.84 -9.19
N LEU A 259 -8.83 -8.20 -8.77
CA LEU A 259 -9.72 -9.10 -9.47
C LEU A 259 -10.77 -8.30 -10.25
N PRO A 260 -10.80 -8.36 -11.59
CA PRO A 260 -11.81 -7.68 -12.39
C PRO A 260 -13.15 -8.41 -12.34
N ILE A 261 -14.21 -7.66 -12.07
CA ILE A 261 -15.58 -8.14 -11.96
C ILE A 261 -16.43 -7.32 -12.92
N LYS A 262 -16.92 -7.94 -13.98
CA LYS A 262 -17.77 -7.28 -14.97
C LYS A 262 -19.21 -7.32 -14.50
N ILE A 263 -19.92 -6.22 -14.64
CA ILE A 263 -21.36 -6.09 -14.39
C ILE A 263 -22.02 -5.58 -15.67
N TYR A 264 -23.15 -6.18 -16.04
CA TYR A 264 -23.91 -5.80 -17.22
C TYR A 264 -25.40 -6.12 -17.08
N HIS A 265 -26.22 -5.43 -17.88
CA HIS A 265 -27.60 -5.78 -18.16
C HIS A 265 -27.72 -6.34 -19.59
N GLY A 266 -28.49 -7.42 -19.77
CA GLY A 266 -28.65 -8.08 -21.07
C GLY A 266 -27.65 -9.20 -21.32
N SER A 267 -27.33 -9.48 -22.59
CA SER A 267 -26.42 -10.57 -22.97
C SER A 267 -24.95 -10.13 -22.93
N SER A 268 -24.09 -10.99 -22.38
CA SER A 268 -22.63 -10.79 -22.32
C SER A 268 -22.06 -10.33 -23.67
N GLY A 269 -21.29 -9.25 -23.68
CA GLY A 269 -20.62 -8.73 -24.87
C GLY A 269 -21.47 -7.92 -25.85
N THR A 270 -22.76 -7.69 -25.56
CA THR A 270 -23.67 -6.93 -26.44
C THR A 270 -24.43 -5.79 -25.75
N GLY A 271 -24.37 -5.70 -24.41
CA GLY A 271 -24.95 -4.64 -23.59
C GLY A 271 -23.92 -3.65 -23.03
N VAL A 272 -24.39 -2.64 -22.27
CA VAL A 272 -23.52 -1.73 -21.52
C VAL A 272 -22.86 -2.50 -20.38
N GLU A 273 -21.53 -2.55 -20.38
CA GLU A 273 -20.71 -3.24 -19.38
C GLU A 273 -19.91 -2.23 -18.56
N LYS A 274 -19.79 -2.49 -17.25
CA LYS A 274 -18.88 -1.79 -16.34
C LYS A 274 -18.02 -2.81 -15.60
N THR A 275 -16.83 -2.41 -15.20
CA THR A 275 -15.89 -3.28 -14.50
C THR A 275 -15.60 -2.71 -13.11
N LEU A 276 -15.97 -3.48 -12.10
CA LEU A 276 -15.45 -3.37 -10.75
C LEU A 276 -14.09 -4.06 -10.66
N LYS A 277 -13.25 -3.63 -9.73
CA LYS A 277 -11.93 -4.15 -9.43
C LYS A 277 -11.85 -4.30 -7.91
N LEU A 278 -11.82 -5.55 -7.47
CA LEU A 278 -11.56 -5.86 -6.07
C LEU A 278 -10.05 -5.79 -5.83
N MET A 279 -9.59 -4.82 -5.06
CA MET A 279 -8.16 -4.68 -4.75
C MET A 279 -7.73 -5.79 -3.78
N ILE A 280 -6.56 -6.38 -4.00
CA ILE A 280 -6.04 -7.48 -3.20
C ILE A 280 -4.59 -7.22 -2.84
N GLU A 281 -4.30 -7.25 -1.54
CA GLU A 281 -2.96 -7.41 -1.00
C GLU A 281 -2.87 -8.77 -0.29
N LEU A 282 -1.99 -9.64 -0.78
CA LEU A 282 -1.74 -10.95 -0.20
C LEU A 282 -0.27 -11.07 0.22
N ASP A 283 -0.05 -11.32 1.51
CA ASP A 283 1.25 -11.75 2.01
C ASP A 283 1.32 -13.29 2.01
N VAL A 284 2.18 -13.86 1.18
CA VAL A 284 2.53 -15.29 1.26
C VAL A 284 3.71 -15.41 2.20
N LEU A 285 3.43 -15.85 3.42
CA LEU A 285 4.45 -16.12 4.40
C LEU A 285 5.14 -17.43 4.02
N PRO A 286 6.48 -17.49 4.14
CA PRO A 286 7.17 -18.76 4.05
C PRO A 286 6.55 -19.67 5.09
N LYS A 287 6.23 -20.90 4.69
CA LYS A 287 6.10 -21.94 5.69
C LYS A 287 7.43 -22.00 6.36
N LYS A 288 7.41 -21.57 7.61
CA LYS A 288 8.32 -22.10 8.60
C LYS A 288 8.07 -23.61 8.61
N THR A 289 8.68 -24.30 7.64
CA THR A 289 9.33 -25.55 7.96
C THR A 289 10.13 -25.18 9.18
N SER A 290 9.79 -25.79 10.31
CA SER A 290 10.60 -25.67 11.49
C SER A 290 12.01 -26.09 11.08
N THR A 291 12.82 -25.14 10.65
CA THR A 291 14.27 -25.26 10.53
C THR A 291 14.91 -25.11 11.90
N ASP A 292 14.11 -25.21 12.97
CA ASP A 292 14.55 -25.91 14.17
C ASP A 292 14.07 -27.37 14.07
N THR A 293 14.73 -28.18 13.24
CA THR A 293 14.75 -29.64 13.38
C THR A 293 15.50 -29.99 14.64
N ASN A 294 14.92 -29.67 15.79
CA ASN A 294 15.31 -30.24 17.07
C ASN A 294 14.20 -31.11 17.64
N CYS A 295 13.02 -31.24 17.03
CA CYS A 295 12.08 -32.29 17.48
C CYS A 295 12.51 -33.70 17.04
N GLN A 296 13.63 -33.83 16.31
CA GLN A 296 14.32 -35.08 16.04
C GLN A 296 15.83 -34.89 16.16
N ILE A 297 16.50 -35.82 16.83
CA ILE A 297 17.97 -35.86 16.92
C ILE A 297 18.47 -37.27 16.61
N THR A 298 19.73 -37.34 16.18
CA THR A 298 20.46 -38.61 16.12
C THR A 298 21.58 -38.58 17.16
N LEU A 299 21.57 -39.52 18.10
CA LEU A 299 22.59 -39.67 19.13
C LEU A 299 23.11 -41.11 19.07
N ASP A 300 24.42 -41.28 18.87
CA ASP A 300 25.08 -42.59 18.74
C ASP A 300 24.31 -43.58 17.82
N ASN A 301 24.04 -43.11 16.58
CA ASN A 301 23.27 -43.80 15.54
C ASN A 301 21.81 -44.15 15.88
N THR A 302 21.30 -43.72 17.04
CA THR A 302 19.90 -43.88 17.42
C THR A 302 19.12 -42.60 17.15
N VAL A 303 17.97 -42.71 16.48
CA VAL A 303 17.10 -41.57 16.17
C VAL A 303 16.03 -41.43 17.24
N TYR A 304 15.95 -40.24 17.84
CA TYR A 304 14.93 -39.87 18.82
C TYR A 304 14.06 -38.76 18.25
N LYS A 305 12.74 -38.84 18.45
CA LYS A 305 11.78 -37.86 17.92
C LYS A 305 10.69 -37.52 18.93
N LEU A 306 10.27 -36.26 19.01
CA LEU A 306 9.09 -35.87 19.77
C LEU A 306 7.80 -36.09 18.98
N SER A 307 6.80 -36.62 19.66
CA SER A 307 5.47 -36.87 19.11
C SER A 307 4.37 -36.40 20.08
N PRO A 308 3.53 -35.42 19.72
CA PRO A 308 3.69 -34.58 18.53
C PRO A 308 4.95 -33.69 18.63
N CYS A 309 5.48 -33.30 17.48
CA CYS A 309 6.61 -32.36 17.37
C CYS A 309 6.20 -30.90 17.68
N GLU A 310 4.90 -30.59 17.63
CA GLU A 310 4.34 -29.27 17.95
C GLU A 310 3.02 -29.43 18.72
N ILE A 311 2.76 -28.54 19.68
CA ILE A 311 1.52 -28.50 20.44
C ILE A 311 0.84 -27.15 20.24
N LYS A 312 -0.36 -27.16 19.64
CA LYS A 312 -1.23 -25.99 19.49
C LYS A 312 -2.44 -26.14 20.42
N THR A 313 -2.61 -25.20 21.34
CA THR A 313 -3.68 -25.27 22.35
C THR A 313 -4.08 -23.87 22.80
N SER A 314 -5.29 -23.73 23.36
CA SER A 314 -5.83 -22.50 23.94
C SER A 314 -6.33 -22.74 25.36
N MET A 315 -6.28 -21.73 26.23
CA MET A 315 -6.86 -21.77 27.58
C MET A 315 -7.58 -20.45 27.87
N VAL A 316 -8.50 -20.48 28.84
CA VAL A 316 -9.23 -19.29 29.30
C VAL A 316 -8.52 -18.79 30.55
N ASP A 317 -8.12 -17.51 30.55
CA ASP A 317 -7.47 -16.87 31.70
C ASP A 317 -8.39 -16.95 32.94
N GLY A 318 -7.88 -17.50 34.03
CA GLY A 318 -8.59 -17.69 35.29
C GLY A 318 -9.42 -18.97 35.36
N ALA A 319 -9.43 -19.79 34.31
CA ALA A 319 -10.14 -21.08 34.31
C ALA A 319 -9.29 -22.25 34.87
N GLY A 320 -8.05 -21.98 35.26
CA GLY A 320 -7.13 -22.97 35.82
C GLY A 320 -6.18 -23.60 34.79
N ASP A 321 -5.29 -24.43 35.30
CA ASP A 321 -4.18 -25.01 34.55
C ASP A 321 -4.63 -25.95 33.42
N LYS A 322 -3.85 -26.01 32.34
CA LYS A 322 -4.12 -26.89 31.19
C LYS A 322 -3.02 -27.94 31.00
N GLU A 323 -3.39 -29.21 31.06
CA GLU A 323 -2.46 -30.32 30.76
C GLU A 323 -2.30 -30.55 29.25
N PHE A 324 -1.10 -30.98 28.87
CA PHE A 324 -0.81 -31.55 27.55
C PHE A 324 0.15 -32.74 27.67
N SER A 325 0.23 -33.55 26.61
CA SER A 325 1.08 -34.74 26.58
C SER A 325 1.87 -34.84 25.28
N PHE A 326 3.06 -35.41 25.39
CA PHE A 326 3.95 -35.71 24.26
C PHE A 326 4.79 -36.94 24.60
N LYS A 327 5.46 -37.53 23.62
CA LYS A 327 6.35 -38.68 23.80
C LYS A 327 7.69 -38.49 23.11
N ILE A 328 8.73 -39.14 23.61
CA ILE A 328 9.99 -39.37 22.89
C ILE A 328 9.89 -40.75 22.25
N ASP A 329 9.91 -40.79 20.93
CA ASP A 329 9.95 -42.00 20.11
C ASP A 329 11.38 -42.39 19.81
N GLN A 330 11.69 -43.68 19.94
CA GLN A 330 12.98 -44.26 19.57
C GLN A 330 12.83 -45.03 18.25
N ILE A 331 13.27 -44.44 17.13
CA ILE A 331 12.84 -44.84 15.79
C ILE A 331 13.69 -45.94 15.16
N SER A 332 15.00 -46.04 15.47
CA SER A 332 15.90 -46.99 14.80
C SER A 332 16.15 -48.26 15.61
N GLU A 333 16.79 -48.15 16.77
CA GLU A 333 17.14 -49.30 17.63
C GLU A 333 16.72 -49.04 19.08
N THR A 334 16.06 -50.01 19.72
CA THR A 334 15.69 -49.92 21.12
C THR A 334 16.92 -50.06 22.00
N ARG A 335 17.36 -48.96 22.62
CA ARG A 335 18.52 -48.88 23.50
C ARG A 335 18.19 -48.06 24.75
N SER A 336 18.84 -48.37 25.87
CA SER A 336 18.68 -47.57 27.09
C SER A 336 19.31 -46.18 26.96
N TYR A 337 18.58 -45.13 27.32
CA TYR A 337 18.99 -43.73 27.24
C TYR A 337 18.53 -42.94 28.46
N GLY A 338 19.23 -41.84 28.74
CA GLY A 338 18.79 -40.85 29.70
C GLY A 338 18.08 -39.68 29.02
N PHE A 339 17.13 -39.06 29.72
CA PHE A 339 16.56 -37.79 29.30
C PHE A 339 16.25 -36.90 30.49
N GLY A 340 16.18 -35.59 30.27
CA GLY A 340 15.76 -34.62 31.28
C GLY A 340 15.21 -33.36 30.63
N VAL A 341 14.13 -32.84 31.20
CA VAL A 341 13.59 -31.53 30.82
C VAL A 341 14.24 -30.46 31.68
N TYR A 342 14.75 -29.40 31.05
CA TYR A 342 15.44 -28.33 31.75
C TYR A 342 14.69 -27.01 31.58
N GLY A 343 14.37 -26.35 32.70
CA GLY A 343 13.71 -25.04 32.70
C GLY A 343 12.18 -25.09 32.56
N TYR A 344 11.59 -23.93 32.26
CA TYR A 344 10.13 -23.70 32.25
C TYR A 344 9.55 -23.41 30.86
N GLY A 345 10.28 -23.83 29.82
CA GLY A 345 10.05 -23.46 28.43
C GLY A 345 10.74 -22.13 28.06
N GLU A 346 11.43 -22.11 26.93
CA GLU A 346 11.99 -20.88 26.37
C GLU A 346 10.93 -20.17 25.51
N GLY A 347 10.83 -18.85 25.64
CA GLY A 347 9.77 -18.05 24.98
C GLY A 347 8.46 -17.97 25.77
N PHE A 348 8.37 -18.66 26.91
CA PHE A 348 7.27 -18.54 27.87
C PHE A 348 7.69 -17.73 29.11
N PRO A 349 6.74 -17.11 29.83
CA PRO A 349 6.99 -16.60 31.17
C PRO A 349 7.57 -17.69 32.08
N THR A 350 8.43 -17.32 33.03
CA THR A 350 8.98 -18.26 34.01
C THR A 350 7.86 -19.01 34.71
N TYR A 351 7.99 -20.33 34.85
CA TYR A 351 6.97 -21.24 35.37
C TYR A 351 5.69 -21.37 34.52
N GLY A 352 5.62 -20.77 33.34
CA GLY A 352 4.50 -20.88 32.41
C GLY A 352 4.25 -22.32 31.95
N ILE A 353 5.32 -23.12 31.81
CA ILE A 353 5.25 -24.56 31.62
C ILE A 353 5.90 -25.26 32.82
N ILE A 354 5.16 -26.16 33.47
CA ILE A 354 5.68 -27.01 34.55
C ILE A 354 5.73 -28.46 34.09
N THR A 355 6.90 -29.06 34.28
CA THR A 355 7.18 -30.45 33.96
C THR A 355 8.42 -30.90 34.74
N THR A 356 8.44 -32.15 35.21
CA THR A 356 9.57 -32.73 35.94
C THR A 356 10.06 -34.10 35.44
N PRO A 357 9.78 -34.56 34.20
CA PRO A 357 10.20 -35.88 33.81
C PRO A 357 11.70 -35.89 33.55
N SER A 358 12.38 -36.81 34.22
CA SER A 358 13.77 -37.15 33.96
C SER A 358 13.96 -38.65 34.19
N SER A 359 14.88 -39.26 33.45
CA SER A 359 15.27 -40.65 33.61
C SER A 359 16.75 -40.81 33.28
N GLY A 360 17.43 -41.68 34.02
CA GLY A 360 18.81 -42.10 33.74
C GLY A 360 18.92 -43.44 33.01
N GLY A 361 17.81 -44.04 32.60
CA GLY A 361 17.80 -45.40 32.02
C GLY A 361 16.48 -45.80 31.37
N ALA A 362 15.84 -44.88 30.65
CA ALA A 362 14.65 -45.17 29.84
C ALA A 362 15.00 -46.09 28.65
N SER A 363 14.01 -46.78 28.09
CA SER A 363 14.18 -47.61 26.88
C SER A 363 12.89 -47.64 26.07
N GLY A 364 12.98 -47.54 24.74
CA GLY A 364 11.80 -47.43 23.88
C GLY A 364 11.09 -46.09 24.02
N ASP A 365 9.85 -46.06 23.56
CA ASP A 365 9.02 -44.85 23.58
C ASP A 365 8.62 -44.48 25.01
N VAL A 366 8.74 -43.20 25.37
CA VAL A 366 8.36 -42.69 26.69
C VAL A 366 7.39 -41.53 26.55
N SER A 367 6.26 -41.60 27.26
CA SER A 367 5.23 -40.56 27.27
C SER A 367 5.33 -39.65 28.49
N PHE A 368 4.98 -38.38 28.30
CA PHE A 368 5.10 -37.30 29.27
C PHE A 368 3.79 -36.53 29.41
N LYS A 369 3.61 -35.95 30.58
CA LYS A 369 2.62 -34.91 30.84
C LYS A 369 3.30 -33.63 31.29
N ALA A 370 2.81 -32.51 30.80
CA ALA A 370 3.23 -31.18 31.20
C ALA A 370 1.99 -30.29 31.37
N VAL A 371 2.18 -29.20 32.12
CA VAL A 371 1.08 -28.32 32.52
C VAL A 371 1.40 -26.88 32.14
N LEU A 372 0.49 -26.26 31.41
CA LEU A 372 0.44 -24.81 31.22
C LEU A 372 -0.19 -24.17 32.45
N LYS A 373 0.55 -23.28 33.11
CA LYS A 373 0.15 -22.64 34.37
C LYS A 373 -0.61 -21.35 34.11
N ASP A 374 -1.89 -21.35 34.50
CA ASP A 374 -2.81 -20.22 34.30
C ASP A 374 -2.30 -18.94 34.95
N GLN A 375 -1.79 -19.05 36.18
CA GLN A 375 -1.23 -17.93 36.94
C GLN A 375 -0.07 -17.17 36.26
N TYR A 376 0.55 -17.75 35.22
CA TYR A 376 1.65 -17.13 34.48
C TYR A 376 1.32 -16.85 33.01
N LEU A 377 0.17 -17.33 32.52
CA LEU A 377 -0.25 -17.24 31.12
C LEU A 377 -1.57 -16.47 31.02
N ASN A 378 -1.47 -15.14 31.16
CA ASN A 378 -2.62 -14.26 31.14
C ASN A 378 -3.04 -13.82 29.72
N SER A 379 -4.29 -13.37 29.60
CA SER A 379 -4.75 -12.59 28.46
C SER A 379 -4.36 -11.12 28.61
N GLU A 380 -4.41 -10.37 27.50
CA GLU A 380 -4.28 -8.90 27.54
C GLU A 380 -5.67 -8.28 27.44
N SER A 381 -6.22 -7.90 28.60
CA SER A 381 -7.61 -7.41 28.69
C SER A 381 -8.58 -8.45 28.09
N ASN A 382 -9.54 -8.02 27.26
CA ASN A 382 -10.49 -8.89 26.56
C ASN A 382 -9.96 -9.48 25.24
N GLN A 383 -8.65 -9.41 24.97
CA GLN A 383 -8.05 -9.92 23.74
C GLN A 383 -7.22 -11.19 24.00
N THR A 384 -7.23 -12.09 23.02
CA THR A 384 -6.41 -13.31 23.07
C THR A 384 -4.93 -12.95 22.98
N LYS A 385 -4.15 -13.35 23.98
CA LYS A 385 -2.70 -13.23 23.96
C LYS A 385 -2.07 -14.54 23.48
N LYS A 386 -1.15 -14.45 22.52
CA LYS A 386 -0.46 -15.60 21.94
C LYS A 386 0.93 -15.77 22.56
N TYR A 387 1.16 -16.95 23.13
CA TYR A 387 2.49 -17.38 23.58
C TYR A 387 3.11 -18.33 22.55
N THR A 388 4.41 -18.24 22.33
CA THR A 388 5.14 -19.12 21.41
C THR A 388 6.53 -19.38 21.97
N GLY A 389 6.94 -20.63 21.98
CA GLY A 389 8.17 -21.08 22.60
C GLY A 389 8.34 -22.58 22.46
N TYR A 390 9.33 -23.13 23.14
CA TYR A 390 9.64 -24.56 23.11
C TYR A 390 10.12 -25.07 24.47
N LEU A 391 10.10 -26.38 24.65
CA LEU A 391 10.53 -27.02 25.89
C LEU A 391 11.80 -27.83 25.61
N PRO A 392 12.99 -27.40 26.08
CA PRO A 392 14.22 -28.12 25.80
C PRO A 392 14.30 -29.42 26.60
N ILE A 393 14.43 -30.53 25.88
CA ILE A 393 14.52 -31.89 26.43
C ILE A 393 15.87 -32.47 26.05
N LYS A 394 16.78 -32.60 27.01
CA LYS A 394 18.08 -33.23 26.76
C LYS A 394 17.93 -34.74 26.73
N VAL A 395 18.54 -35.38 25.74
CA VAL A 395 18.69 -36.83 25.61
C VAL A 395 20.18 -37.14 25.64
N TYR A 396 20.59 -38.14 26.41
CA TYR A 396 22.00 -38.44 26.64
C TYR A 396 22.26 -39.93 26.86
N TYR A 397 23.52 -40.33 26.62
CA TYR A 397 24.05 -41.62 27.06
C TYR A 397 25.12 -41.41 28.14
N GLY A 398 25.17 -42.31 29.12
CA GLY A 398 26.04 -42.18 30.29
C GLY A 398 25.40 -41.31 31.37
N SER A 399 26.18 -40.41 31.98
CA SER A 399 25.72 -39.54 33.06
C SER A 399 25.26 -38.17 32.54
N ALA A 400 24.19 -37.64 33.12
CA ALA A 400 23.68 -36.31 32.79
C ALA A 400 24.78 -35.24 32.99
N GLY A 401 24.98 -34.38 31.99
CA GLY A 401 25.94 -33.26 32.04
C GLY A 401 27.42 -33.62 31.86
N THR A 402 27.78 -34.90 31.80
CA THR A 402 29.17 -35.34 31.55
C THR A 402 29.30 -36.36 30.41
N GLY A 403 28.19 -36.92 29.93
CA GLY A 403 28.11 -37.79 28.74
C GLY A 403 27.83 -37.04 27.44
N VAL A 404 27.65 -37.81 26.34
CA VAL A 404 27.24 -37.24 25.05
C VAL A 404 25.75 -36.91 25.12
N GLU A 405 25.40 -35.63 24.97
CA GLU A 405 24.03 -35.13 25.04
C GLU A 405 23.62 -34.35 23.77
N LYS A 406 22.33 -34.40 23.45
CA LYS A 406 21.69 -33.57 22.42
C LYS A 406 20.32 -33.10 22.93
N THR A 407 19.86 -31.97 22.42
CA THR A 407 18.62 -31.34 22.88
C THR A 407 17.53 -31.53 21.83
N LEU A 408 16.43 -32.14 22.26
CA LEU A 408 15.16 -32.08 21.57
C LEU A 408 14.43 -30.77 21.92
N LYS A 409 13.69 -30.17 20.99
CA LYS A 409 12.92 -28.94 21.20
C LYS A 409 11.50 -29.08 20.70
#